data_AF-A0AAU7J942-F1
#
_entry.id   AF-A0AAU7J942-F1
#
_cell.length_a   1.000
_cell.length_b   1.000
_cell.length_c   1.000
_cell.angle_alpha   90.00
_cell.angle_beta   90.00
_cell.angle_gamma   90.00
#
_symmetry.space_group_name_H-M   'P 1'
#
loop_
_entity.id
_entity.type
_entity.pdbx_description
1 polymer ?
#
loop_
_entity_poly.entity_id
_entity_poly.type
_entity_poly.pdbx_seq_one_letter_code
_entity_poly.pdbx_strand_id
1 'polypeptide(L)'
;STTDELRVLPSDLLQMAGIAEHCSLIPPEEINEWPEDTCSEFLSLVSGGETEFQMKLVKEGLLNVVSLDHNGTPVEVLLKQSYSKESDIEEKVSTAMEELSDIAQKSEERKIDVNTPEISDGEFNHACKEIDTTTSSNNTCNDSQVNDTPKVNESPEVDKREDRETQLQVSAGGDSVFVSHCDSPKDFWIQRKTAAEKLHYVTERMEIAPNFSAFLDAKEGDLCGALFKDDGMWYRARVLSRDNDEISVQFIDYGNTSTTDEVRVLPTDLLEMPGIAEHCSLTIPEEINKWSENNCSEFLRLVGGGETEFQMKLVKDAPLKVISLHYNGEPVELMLKQSYLKESG
;
A
#
# COMPACT_ATOMS: atom_id res chain seq x y z
N SER A 1 -1.82 30.00 -44.30
CA SER A 1 -2.58 31.25 -44.13
C SER A 1 -4.03 30.85 -44.04
N THR A 2 -4.63 30.64 -42.88
CA THR A 2 -4.57 31.43 -41.63
C THR A 2 -4.90 30.55 -40.41
N THR A 3 -4.01 30.61 -39.42
CA THR A 3 -4.21 30.53 -37.96
C THR A 3 -5.30 29.62 -37.36
N ASP A 4 -4.85 28.52 -36.75
CA ASP A 4 -5.47 27.90 -35.58
C ASP A 4 -5.58 28.95 -34.45
N GLU A 5 -6.80 29.37 -34.12
CA GLU A 5 -7.07 30.04 -32.86
C GLU A 5 -7.01 29.00 -31.74
N LEU A 6 -5.88 28.96 -31.04
CA LEU A 6 -5.82 28.44 -29.67
C LEU A 6 -6.90 29.15 -28.86
N ARG A 7 -8.00 28.44 -28.56
CA ARG A 7 -8.99 28.88 -27.58
C ARG A 7 -8.30 28.95 -26.23
N VAL A 8 -7.86 30.14 -25.86
CA VAL A 8 -7.45 30.45 -24.49
C VAL A 8 -8.66 30.19 -23.61
N LEU A 9 -8.53 29.24 -22.68
CA LEU A 9 -9.57 28.98 -21.69
C LEU A 9 -9.81 30.27 -20.90
N PRO A 10 -11.07 30.70 -20.69
CA PRO A 10 -11.40 31.84 -19.86
C PRO A 10 -10.65 31.79 -18.52
N SER A 11 -10.19 32.93 -18.01
CA SER A 11 -9.37 33.00 -16.79
C SER A 11 -10.00 32.31 -15.58
N ASP A 12 -11.34 32.30 -15.50
CA ASP A 12 -12.10 31.60 -14.47
C ASP A 12 -11.95 30.07 -14.57
N LEU A 13 -11.86 29.52 -15.79
CA LEU A 13 -11.58 28.09 -16.03
C LEU A 13 -10.12 27.73 -15.76
N LEU A 14 -9.18 28.67 -15.95
CA LEU A 14 -7.76 28.45 -15.60
C LEU A 14 -7.55 28.38 -14.08
N GLN A 15 -8.29 29.20 -13.33
CA GLN A 15 -8.29 29.16 -11.87
C GLN A 15 -8.94 27.87 -11.35
N MET A 16 -10.01 27.41 -12.00
CA MET A 16 -10.66 26.14 -11.69
C MET A 16 -9.83 24.91 -12.08
N ALA A 17 -8.99 24.99 -13.11
CA ALA A 17 -8.12 23.89 -13.52
C ALA A 17 -7.08 23.55 -12.44
N GLY A 18 -6.43 24.56 -11.84
CA GLY A 18 -5.52 24.35 -10.72
C GLY A 18 -6.21 23.88 -9.43
N ILE A 19 -7.48 24.25 -9.25
CA ILE A 19 -8.29 23.76 -8.12
C ILE A 19 -8.64 22.29 -8.33
N ALA A 20 -9.09 21.90 -9.53
CA ALA A 20 -9.63 20.59 -9.86
C ALA A 20 -8.60 19.43 -9.82
N GLU A 21 -7.30 19.72 -9.87
CA GLU A 21 -6.25 18.67 -9.88
C GLU A 21 -6.05 17.99 -8.51
N HIS A 22 -6.38 18.68 -7.40
CA HIS A 22 -6.19 18.17 -6.05
C HIS A 22 -7.32 18.61 -5.10
N CYS A 23 -8.50 18.01 -5.29
CA CYS A 23 -9.70 18.28 -4.50
C CYS A 23 -10.10 17.11 -3.60
N SER A 24 -10.70 17.43 -2.45
CA SER A 24 -11.49 16.52 -1.62
C SER A 24 -12.89 17.08 -1.40
N LEU A 25 -13.89 16.21 -1.33
CA LEU A 25 -15.25 16.60 -1.00
C LEU A 25 -15.38 16.86 0.49
N ILE A 26 -16.06 17.94 0.86
CA ILE A 26 -16.46 18.16 2.25
C ILE A 26 -17.38 17.01 2.72
N PRO A 27 -17.08 16.33 3.85
CA PRO A 27 -18.00 15.37 4.41
C PRO A 27 -19.20 16.08 5.06
N PRO A 28 -20.37 15.42 5.13
CA PRO A 28 -21.55 15.94 5.82
C PRO A 28 -21.25 16.36 7.27
N GLU A 29 -21.93 17.39 7.78
CA GLU A 29 -21.72 17.91 9.15
C GLU A 29 -21.85 16.85 10.25
N GLU A 30 -22.53 15.72 9.97
CA GLU A 30 -22.75 14.63 10.91
C GLU A 30 -21.59 13.63 11.00
N ILE A 31 -20.62 13.65 10.06
CA ILE A 31 -19.46 12.75 10.03
C ILE A 31 -18.15 13.54 9.82
N ASN A 32 -17.11 13.19 10.57
CA ASN A 32 -15.82 13.90 10.49
C ASN A 32 -15.02 13.52 9.22
N GLU A 33 -15.24 12.32 8.66
CA GLU A 33 -14.54 11.78 7.49
C GLU A 33 -15.49 10.89 6.66
N TRP A 34 -15.22 10.77 5.36
CA TRP A 34 -15.95 9.87 4.45
C TRP A 34 -15.63 8.41 4.77
N PRO A 35 -16.62 7.51 4.94
CA PRO A 35 -16.34 6.10 5.13
C PRO A 35 -15.75 5.46 3.86
N GLU A 36 -14.97 4.38 4.02
CA GLU A 36 -14.17 3.77 2.93
C GLU A 36 -15.00 3.37 1.70
N ASP A 37 -16.26 2.96 1.91
CA ASP A 37 -17.15 2.52 0.83
C ASP A 37 -17.66 3.66 -0.08
N THR A 38 -17.42 4.93 0.29
CA THR A 38 -17.93 6.12 -0.45
C THR A 38 -17.31 6.28 -1.82
N CYS A 39 -16.06 5.84 -1.93
CA CYS A 39 -15.31 5.91 -3.18
C CYS A 39 -16.06 5.18 -4.31
N SER A 40 -16.60 3.99 -4.04
CA SER A 40 -17.28 3.19 -5.07
C SER A 40 -18.60 3.81 -5.55
N GLU A 41 -19.35 4.44 -4.64
CA GLU A 41 -20.63 5.08 -4.99
C GLU A 41 -20.41 6.40 -5.72
N PHE A 42 -19.44 7.21 -5.29
CA PHE A 42 -19.04 8.40 -6.02
C PHE A 42 -18.53 8.05 -7.43
N LEU A 43 -17.73 6.98 -7.57
CA LEU A 43 -17.29 6.47 -8.86
C LEU A 43 -18.45 6.04 -9.75
N SER A 44 -19.52 5.47 -9.19
CA SER A 44 -20.73 5.13 -9.93
C SER A 44 -21.46 6.37 -10.47
N LEU A 45 -21.47 7.47 -9.71
CA LEU A 45 -22.10 8.75 -10.10
C LEU A 45 -21.37 9.44 -11.26
N VAL A 46 -20.04 9.27 -11.34
CA VAL A 46 -19.20 9.84 -12.40
C VAL A 46 -18.92 8.87 -13.55
N SER A 47 -19.35 7.62 -13.43
CA SER A 47 -19.16 6.60 -14.47
C SER A 47 -19.93 6.96 -15.74
N GLY A 48 -19.21 7.33 -16.78
CA GLY A 48 -19.78 7.79 -18.06
C GLY A 48 -19.11 9.04 -18.63
N GLY A 49 -18.31 9.78 -17.84
CA GLY A 49 -17.46 10.87 -18.32
C GLY A 49 -18.20 12.14 -18.77
N GLU A 50 -19.53 12.17 -18.67
CA GLU A 50 -20.38 13.30 -19.08
C GLU A 50 -21.16 13.93 -17.91
N THR A 51 -20.82 13.60 -16.66
CA THR A 51 -21.50 14.15 -15.48
C THR A 51 -20.95 15.53 -15.13
N GLU A 52 -21.78 16.57 -15.30
CA GLU A 52 -21.44 17.94 -14.92
C GLU A 52 -21.79 18.21 -13.45
N PHE A 53 -20.89 18.89 -12.74
CA PHE A 53 -21.09 19.33 -11.36
C PHE A 53 -20.84 20.83 -11.25
N GLN A 54 -21.64 21.51 -10.43
CA GLN A 54 -21.28 22.83 -9.96
C GLN A 54 -20.31 22.67 -8.78
N MET A 55 -19.08 23.14 -8.97
CA MET A 55 -18.04 23.09 -7.95
C MET A 55 -17.95 24.44 -7.23
N LYS A 56 -17.84 24.39 -5.90
CA LYS A 56 -17.51 25.55 -5.06
C LYS A 56 -16.37 25.22 -4.12
N LEU A 57 -15.32 26.04 -4.14
CA LEU A 57 -14.21 25.98 -3.19
C LEU A 57 -14.71 26.37 -1.79
N VAL A 58 -14.49 25.49 -0.82
CA VAL A 58 -14.87 25.68 0.59
C VAL A 58 -13.65 26.12 1.40
N LYS A 59 -12.49 25.50 1.18
CA LYS A 59 -11.23 25.86 1.83
C LYS A 59 -10.06 25.66 0.87
N GLU A 60 -9.25 26.69 0.72
CA GLU A 60 -8.01 26.67 -0.07
C GLU A 60 -6.86 26.08 0.76
N GLY A 61 -6.05 25.21 0.16
CA GLY A 61 -4.92 24.53 0.83
C GLY A 61 -4.22 23.52 -0.09
N LEU A 62 -3.31 22.72 0.48
CA LEU A 62 -2.58 21.67 -0.25
C LEU A 62 -3.51 20.60 -0.88
N LEU A 63 -4.64 20.35 -0.23
CA LEU A 63 -5.79 19.63 -0.77
C LEU A 63 -6.98 20.59 -0.66
N ASN A 64 -7.48 21.05 -1.80
CA ASN A 64 -8.61 21.95 -1.82
C ASN A 64 -9.86 21.22 -1.33
N VAL A 65 -10.54 21.76 -0.33
CA VAL A 65 -11.83 21.22 0.09
C VAL A 65 -12.90 21.89 -0.76
N VAL A 66 -13.65 21.09 -1.50
CA VAL A 66 -14.69 21.57 -2.41
C VAL A 66 -16.03 20.95 -2.05
N SER A 67 -17.10 21.65 -2.43
CA SER A 67 -18.46 21.12 -2.44
C SER A 67 -18.89 20.96 -3.89
N LEU A 68 -19.50 19.82 -4.20
CA LEU A 68 -20.08 19.54 -5.51
C LEU A 68 -21.59 19.49 -5.40
N ASP A 69 -22.25 20.10 -6.37
CA ASP A 69 -23.69 20.03 -6.58
C ASP A 69 -23.97 19.42 -7.95
N HIS A 70 -24.86 18.44 -7.99
CA HIS A 70 -25.36 17.84 -9.22
C HIS A 70 -26.85 18.16 -9.37
N ASN A 71 -27.19 18.98 -10.37
CA ASN A 71 -28.57 19.37 -10.69
C ASN A 71 -29.35 19.97 -9.50
N GLY A 72 -28.71 20.78 -8.66
CA GLY A 72 -29.30 21.41 -7.47
C GLY A 72 -29.35 20.51 -6.24
N THR A 73 -28.70 19.34 -6.28
CA THR A 73 -28.56 18.44 -5.14
C THR A 73 -27.09 18.32 -4.74
N PRO A 74 -26.72 18.66 -3.49
CA PRO A 74 -25.37 18.43 -2.99
C PRO A 74 -24.98 16.95 -3.11
N VAL A 75 -23.79 16.68 -3.64
CA VAL A 75 -23.29 15.31 -3.83
C VAL A 75 -23.22 14.55 -2.50
N GLU A 76 -22.96 15.26 -1.40
CA GLU A 76 -22.97 14.65 -0.07
C GLU A 76 -24.32 14.04 0.33
N VAL A 77 -25.43 14.62 -0.16
CA VAL A 77 -26.78 14.10 0.07
C VAL A 77 -27.05 12.88 -0.81
N LEU A 78 -26.49 12.85 -2.02
CA LEU A 78 -26.60 11.70 -2.92
C LEU A 78 -25.87 10.48 -2.34
N LEU A 79 -24.72 10.70 -1.70
CA LEU A 79 -23.90 9.65 -1.08
C LEU A 79 -24.42 9.20 0.30
N LYS A 80 -25.36 9.91 0.94
CA LYS A 80 -25.91 9.52 2.26
C LYS A 80 -26.69 8.19 2.25
N GLN A 81 -27.09 7.68 1.09
CA GLN A 81 -27.88 6.44 0.98
C GLN A 81 -27.08 5.17 1.30
N SER A 82 -25.75 5.20 1.20
CA SER A 82 -24.88 4.06 1.50
C SER A 82 -24.61 3.87 3.00
N TYR A 83 -24.35 4.94 3.76
CA TYR A 83 -24.03 4.85 5.22
C TYR A 83 -25.23 4.75 6.15
N SER A 84 -26.44 5.02 5.64
CA SER A 84 -27.68 4.83 6.43
C SER A 84 -27.93 3.35 6.78
N LYS A 85 -27.21 2.40 6.15
CA LYS A 85 -27.27 0.98 6.51
C LYS A 85 -26.27 0.60 7.62
N GLU A 86 -25.20 1.37 7.79
CA GLU A 86 -24.09 1.04 8.68
C GLU A 86 -24.36 1.50 10.12
N SER A 87 -24.96 2.69 10.29
CA SER A 87 -25.46 3.16 11.60
C SER A 87 -26.51 2.23 12.21
N ASP A 88 -27.41 1.68 11.37
CA ASP A 88 -28.39 0.67 11.77
C ASP A 88 -27.75 -0.68 12.16
N ILE A 89 -26.53 -0.98 11.67
CA ILE A 89 -25.79 -2.20 12.00
C ILE A 89 -24.98 -1.98 13.27
N GLU A 90 -24.29 -0.86 13.42
CA GLU A 90 -23.52 -0.52 14.63
C GLU A 90 -24.42 -0.42 15.87
N GLU A 91 -25.61 0.18 15.75
CA GLU A 91 -26.57 0.25 16.85
C GLU A 91 -27.08 -1.16 17.24
N LYS A 92 -27.30 -2.03 16.26
CA LYS A 92 -27.69 -3.44 16.49
C LYS A 92 -26.56 -4.26 17.09
N VAL A 93 -25.31 -4.04 16.67
CA VAL A 93 -24.12 -4.72 17.21
C VAL A 93 -23.87 -4.27 18.65
N SER A 94 -24.00 -2.98 18.93
CA SER A 94 -23.90 -2.43 20.29
C SER A 94 -24.95 -3.03 21.23
N THR A 95 -26.21 -3.06 20.79
CA THR A 95 -27.32 -3.68 21.54
C THR A 95 -27.07 -5.16 21.81
N ALA A 96 -26.58 -5.91 20.81
CA ALA A 96 -26.26 -7.33 20.96
C ALA A 96 -25.07 -7.58 21.91
N MET A 97 -24.09 -6.67 21.95
CA MET A 97 -22.97 -6.76 22.89
C MET A 97 -23.41 -6.52 24.35
N GLU A 98 -24.33 -5.58 24.59
CA GLU A 98 -24.91 -5.38 25.93
C GLU A 98 -25.73 -6.61 26.39
N GLU A 99 -26.55 -7.20 25.51
CA GLU A 99 -27.31 -8.42 25.83
C GLU A 99 -26.39 -9.62 26.17
N LEU A 100 -25.27 -9.77 25.47
CA LEU A 100 -24.30 -10.83 25.73
C LEU A 100 -23.55 -10.64 27.06
N SER A 101 -23.25 -9.39 27.43
CA SER A 101 -22.65 -9.03 28.72
C SER A 101 -23.57 -9.39 29.89
N ASP A 102 -24.87 -9.08 29.76
CA ASP A 102 -25.88 -9.41 30.76
C ASP A 102 -26.07 -10.93 30.96
N ILE A 103 -25.93 -11.71 29.88
CA ILE A 103 -25.98 -13.18 29.94
C ILE A 103 -24.74 -13.74 30.66
N ALA A 104 -23.56 -13.16 30.43
CA ALA A 104 -22.33 -13.58 31.08
C ALA A 104 -22.39 -13.34 32.61
N GLN A 105 -22.85 -12.17 33.05
CA GLN A 105 -23.02 -11.85 34.47
C GLN A 105 -24.03 -12.77 35.18
N LYS A 106 -25.14 -13.13 34.51
CA LYS A 106 -26.13 -14.08 35.06
C LYS A 106 -25.62 -15.52 35.17
N SER A 107 -24.55 -15.88 34.47
CA SER A 107 -23.95 -17.22 34.50
C SER A 107 -23.00 -17.43 35.70
N GLU A 108 -22.39 -16.35 36.21
CA GLU A 108 -21.47 -16.41 37.34
C GLU A 108 -22.19 -16.50 38.70
N GLU A 109 -23.43 -16.02 38.79
CA GLU A 109 -24.23 -16.08 40.04
C GLU A 109 -24.86 -17.45 40.33
N ARG A 110 -24.74 -18.44 39.42
CA ARG A 110 -25.35 -19.80 39.56
C ARG A 110 -24.37 -20.93 39.88
N LYS A 111 -23.35 -20.70 40.69
CA LYS A 111 -22.57 -21.80 41.29
C LYS A 111 -22.76 -21.84 42.81
N ILE A 112 -23.69 -22.68 43.26
CA ILE A 112 -23.84 -23.09 44.67
C ILE A 112 -23.76 -24.63 44.75
N ASP A 113 -22.86 -25.04 45.66
CA ASP A 113 -22.71 -26.29 46.43
C ASP A 113 -22.80 -27.67 45.76
N VAL A 114 -21.68 -28.42 45.84
CA VAL A 114 -21.69 -29.80 46.36
C VAL A 114 -20.40 -30.06 47.15
N ASN A 115 -20.55 -30.29 48.46
CA ASN A 115 -19.57 -30.88 49.37
C ASN A 115 -19.15 -32.29 48.93
N THR A 116 -17.85 -32.59 48.90
CA THR A 116 -17.28 -33.94 48.80
C THR A 116 -16.75 -34.41 50.16
N PRO A 117 -17.10 -35.63 50.63
CA PRO A 117 -16.32 -36.32 51.66
C PRO A 117 -15.29 -37.28 51.03
N GLU A 118 -14.20 -37.42 51.76
CA GLU A 118 -12.99 -38.20 51.51
C GLU A 118 -13.25 -39.70 51.20
N ILE A 119 -12.47 -40.27 50.27
CA ILE A 119 -12.21 -41.72 50.20
C ILE A 119 -10.73 -41.96 49.87
N SER A 120 -10.11 -42.79 50.71
CA SER A 120 -8.74 -43.31 50.63
C SER A 120 -8.59 -44.49 49.67
N ASP A 121 -7.45 -44.50 48.99
CA ASP A 121 -6.58 -45.60 48.52
C ASP A 121 -7.13 -46.92 47.92
N GLY A 122 -6.58 -47.22 46.72
CA GLY A 122 -6.55 -48.51 46.04
C GLY A 122 -7.66 -48.66 44.97
N GLU A 123 -7.42 -49.00 43.70
CA GLU A 123 -6.29 -49.68 43.08
C GLU A 123 -6.52 -49.71 41.54
N PHE A 124 -5.45 -49.96 40.78
CA PHE A 124 -5.37 -50.41 39.38
C PHE A 124 -5.28 -49.40 38.19
N ASN A 125 -4.04 -49.35 37.69
CA ASN A 125 -3.54 -48.90 36.39
C ASN A 125 -4.27 -49.52 35.19
N HIS A 126 -4.53 -48.71 34.15
CA HIS A 126 -3.86 -48.86 32.86
C HIS A 126 -4.05 -47.61 31.99
N ALA A 127 -2.95 -47.06 31.49
CA ALA A 127 -2.90 -45.91 30.60
C ALA A 127 -2.53 -46.36 29.18
N CYS A 128 -3.14 -45.75 28.16
CA CYS A 128 -2.59 -45.70 26.82
C CYS A 128 -2.42 -44.23 26.42
N LYS A 129 -1.17 -43.88 26.07
CA LYS A 129 -0.71 -42.61 25.50
C LYS A 129 -0.27 -42.87 24.06
N GLU A 130 -0.54 -41.85 23.25
CA GLU A 130 0.35 -41.27 22.21
C GLU A 130 0.67 -42.05 20.92
N ILE A 131 0.57 -41.31 19.81
CA ILE A 131 1.27 -41.59 18.54
C ILE A 131 1.84 -40.26 18.04
N ASP A 132 3.15 -40.26 17.77
CA ASP A 132 3.82 -39.29 16.90
C ASP A 132 4.79 -40.04 15.96
N THR A 133 4.65 -39.74 14.66
CA THR A 133 5.65 -39.58 13.59
C THR A 133 6.72 -40.64 13.21
N THR A 134 6.89 -40.75 11.87
CA THR A 134 8.14 -40.79 11.05
C THR A 134 8.76 -42.09 10.47
N THR A 135 8.78 -42.12 9.13
CA THR A 135 9.93 -42.38 8.20
C THR A 135 10.21 -43.78 7.58
N SER A 136 9.99 -43.83 6.26
CA SER A 136 10.71 -44.43 5.11
C SER A 136 11.33 -45.84 5.09
N SER A 137 10.99 -46.50 3.96
CA SER A 137 11.82 -47.28 3.02
C SER A 137 11.86 -48.81 3.07
N ASN A 138 11.37 -49.37 1.95
CA ASN A 138 11.89 -50.50 1.17
C ASN A 138 11.84 -51.92 1.76
N ASN A 139 10.96 -52.78 1.22
CA ASN A 139 11.28 -53.74 0.14
C ASN A 139 10.29 -54.92 0.08
N THR A 140 10.19 -55.49 -1.13
CA THR A 140 9.79 -56.88 -1.50
C THR A 140 8.31 -57.28 -1.57
N CYS A 141 7.78 -57.11 -2.79
CA CYS A 141 7.20 -58.07 -3.75
C CYS A 141 6.46 -59.37 -3.35
N ASN A 142 5.40 -59.58 -4.15
CA ASN A 142 4.67 -60.80 -4.57
C ASN A 142 3.56 -61.28 -3.61
N ASP A 143 2.35 -61.61 -4.07
CA ASP A 143 2.05 -62.42 -5.26
C ASP A 143 0.58 -62.26 -5.73
N SER A 144 0.37 -62.29 -7.05
CA SER A 144 -0.77 -62.85 -7.83
C SER A 144 -2.24 -62.41 -7.55
N GLN A 145 -3.17 -62.30 -8.51
CA GLN A 145 -3.22 -62.44 -9.97
C GLN A 145 -4.65 -62.06 -10.45
N VAL A 146 -4.78 -61.84 -11.77
CA VAL A 146 -5.96 -61.97 -12.66
C VAL A 146 -6.78 -60.72 -13.02
N ASN A 147 -6.37 -60.12 -14.15
CA ASN A 147 -7.11 -59.79 -15.39
C ASN A 147 -8.64 -59.59 -15.35
N ASP A 148 -9.10 -58.46 -15.90
CA ASP A 148 -9.76 -58.44 -17.22
C ASP A 148 -9.93 -56.99 -17.75
N THR A 149 -9.68 -56.82 -19.04
CA THR A 149 -10.02 -55.60 -19.82
C THR A 149 -11.21 -55.92 -20.71
N PRO A 150 -12.01 -54.90 -21.08
CA PRO A 150 -11.97 -54.52 -22.50
C PRO A 150 -12.08 -53.00 -22.75
N LYS A 151 -11.42 -52.58 -23.85
CA LYS A 151 -11.50 -51.26 -24.50
C LYS A 151 -12.88 -51.02 -25.12
N VAL A 152 -13.39 -49.78 -25.03
CA VAL A 152 -14.16 -49.12 -26.11
C VAL A 152 -13.82 -47.62 -26.12
N ASN A 153 -13.54 -47.11 -27.33
CA ASN A 153 -13.35 -45.70 -27.68
C ASN A 153 -14.65 -44.89 -27.53
N GLU A 154 -14.53 -43.61 -27.18
CA GLU A 154 -15.16 -42.47 -27.89
C GLU A 154 -14.80 -41.14 -27.20
N SER A 155 -14.26 -40.19 -27.95
CA SER A 155 -14.17 -38.77 -27.55
C SER A 155 -15.54 -38.10 -27.73
N PRO A 156 -15.83 -37.00 -27.02
CA PRO A 156 -15.76 -35.71 -27.73
C PRO A 156 -15.19 -34.54 -26.90
N GLU A 157 -15.09 -33.43 -27.62
CA GLU A 157 -14.40 -32.15 -27.44
C GLU A 157 -14.70 -31.27 -26.20
N VAL A 158 -13.62 -30.60 -25.76
CA VAL A 158 -13.46 -29.15 -25.46
C VAL A 158 -14.39 -28.47 -24.44
N ASP A 159 -13.80 -28.01 -23.34
CA ASP A 159 -14.10 -26.67 -22.79
C ASP A 159 -12.80 -26.04 -22.25
N LYS A 160 -12.25 -25.08 -23.00
CA LYS A 160 -11.09 -24.26 -22.61
C LYS A 160 -11.61 -23.11 -21.77
N ARG A 161 -11.40 -23.17 -20.45
CA ARG A 161 -11.54 -22.00 -19.58
C ARG A 161 -10.23 -21.22 -19.67
N GLU A 162 -10.22 -20.23 -20.55
CA GLU A 162 -9.23 -19.15 -20.54
C GLU A 162 -9.47 -18.30 -19.29
N ASP A 163 -8.46 -18.24 -18.44
CA ASP A 163 -8.39 -17.33 -17.31
C ASP A 163 -8.50 -15.88 -17.84
N ARG A 164 -9.54 -15.16 -17.39
CA ARG A 164 -9.68 -13.73 -17.62
C ARG A 164 -8.63 -13.00 -16.79
N GLU A 165 -7.46 -12.74 -17.38
CA GLU A 165 -6.59 -11.66 -16.92
C GLU A 165 -7.34 -10.34 -17.08
N THR A 166 -7.62 -9.70 -15.95
CA THR A 166 -8.18 -8.37 -15.87
C THR A 166 -7.15 -7.38 -16.42
N GLN A 167 -7.23 -7.06 -17.71
CA GLN A 167 -6.46 -5.98 -18.31
C GLN A 167 -6.95 -4.66 -17.72
N LEU A 168 -6.20 -4.13 -16.75
CA LEU A 168 -6.25 -2.73 -16.36
C LEU A 168 -5.88 -1.88 -17.57
N GLN A 169 -6.76 -0.94 -17.92
CA GLN A 169 -6.59 -0.03 -19.03
C GLN A 169 -5.36 0.87 -18.77
N VAL A 170 -4.32 0.69 -19.59
CA VAL A 170 -3.11 1.51 -19.58
C VAL A 170 -3.44 2.87 -20.20
N SER A 171 -3.43 3.93 -19.40
CA SER A 171 -3.35 5.29 -19.90
C SER A 171 -2.07 5.44 -20.72
N ALA A 172 -2.16 6.03 -21.91
CA ALA A 172 -1.09 6.11 -22.91
C ALA A 172 0.10 7.04 -22.53
N GLY A 173 0.24 7.43 -21.26
CA GLY A 173 1.44 8.03 -20.69
C GLY A 173 1.81 7.24 -19.44
N GLY A 174 3.01 6.65 -19.42
CA GLY A 174 3.53 6.02 -18.21
C GLY A 174 3.77 7.07 -17.12
N ASP A 175 3.79 6.64 -15.87
CA ASP A 175 4.14 7.53 -14.76
C ASP A 175 5.64 7.83 -14.83
N SER A 176 6.02 9.10 -14.95
CA SER A 176 7.43 9.50 -14.93
C SER A 176 7.98 9.51 -13.50
N VAL A 177 9.13 8.88 -13.27
CA VAL A 177 9.72 8.68 -11.95
C VAL A 177 11.24 8.81 -11.96
N PHE A 178 11.80 9.09 -10.78
CA PHE A 178 13.24 9.06 -10.49
C PHE A 178 13.50 8.03 -9.39
N VAL A 179 14.64 7.36 -9.40
CA VAL A 179 15.04 6.43 -8.34
C VAL A 179 15.83 7.21 -7.28
N SER A 180 15.21 7.50 -6.14
CA SER A 180 15.75 8.37 -5.10
C SER A 180 16.72 7.66 -4.14
N HIS A 181 16.57 6.35 -3.97
CA HIS A 181 17.50 5.51 -3.23
C HIS A 181 17.52 4.11 -3.86
N CYS A 182 18.67 3.46 -3.91
CA CYS A 182 18.82 2.18 -4.59
C CYS A 182 19.84 1.28 -3.90
N ASP A 183 19.38 0.19 -3.29
CA ASP A 183 20.23 -0.87 -2.78
C ASP A 183 20.40 -1.99 -3.82
N SER A 184 19.34 -2.31 -4.57
CA SER A 184 19.37 -3.30 -5.64
C SER A 184 18.13 -3.23 -6.54
N PRO A 185 18.08 -3.96 -7.68
CA PRO A 185 16.87 -4.05 -8.50
C PRO A 185 15.65 -4.66 -7.79
N LYS A 186 15.82 -5.32 -6.63
CA LYS A 186 14.73 -5.86 -5.80
C LYS A 186 14.36 -4.94 -4.63
N ASP A 187 15.11 -3.88 -4.40
CA ASP A 187 15.02 -3.05 -3.20
C ASP A 187 15.54 -1.64 -3.52
N PHE A 188 14.61 -0.77 -3.92
CA PHE A 188 14.90 0.62 -4.24
C PHE A 188 13.65 1.48 -4.01
N TRP A 189 13.84 2.79 -4.03
CA TRP A 189 12.80 3.77 -3.78
C TRP A 189 12.70 4.72 -4.96
N ILE A 190 11.46 5.10 -5.28
CA ILE A 190 11.18 6.04 -6.37
C ILE A 190 10.46 7.28 -5.85
N GLN A 191 10.64 8.37 -6.56
CA GLN A 191 9.82 9.57 -6.47
C GLN A 191 9.13 9.80 -7.80
N ARG A 192 7.82 10.02 -7.78
CA ARG A 192 7.09 10.43 -8.98
C ARG A 192 7.45 11.86 -9.35
N LYS A 193 7.60 12.14 -10.63
CA LYS A 193 7.80 13.51 -11.15
C LYS A 193 6.66 14.45 -10.75
N THR A 194 5.44 13.92 -10.64
CA THR A 194 4.26 14.66 -10.17
C THR A 194 4.31 15.06 -8.70
N ALA A 195 5.23 14.49 -7.91
CA ALA A 195 5.42 14.85 -6.50
C ALA A 195 6.45 15.97 -6.29
N ALA A 196 7.00 16.55 -7.36
CA ALA A 196 8.06 17.56 -7.26
C ALA A 196 7.67 18.78 -6.40
N GLU A 197 6.46 19.32 -6.58
CA GLU A 197 5.97 20.46 -5.78
C GLU A 197 5.81 20.10 -4.30
N LYS A 198 5.37 18.87 -3.99
CA LYS A 198 5.27 18.37 -2.61
C LYS A 198 6.65 18.25 -1.97
N LEU A 199 7.62 17.71 -2.71
CA LEU A 199 9.00 17.58 -2.25
C LEU A 199 9.64 18.94 -2.00
N HIS A 200 9.40 19.90 -2.90
CA HIS A 200 9.87 21.27 -2.74
C HIS A 200 9.29 21.91 -1.48
N TYR A 201 7.98 21.80 -1.27
CA TYR A 201 7.32 22.29 -0.05
C TYR A 201 7.90 21.67 1.22
N VAL A 202 8.07 20.33 1.26
CA VAL A 202 8.68 19.66 2.43
C VAL A 202 10.10 20.18 2.66
N THR A 203 10.89 20.33 1.61
CA THR A 203 12.27 20.84 1.69
C THR A 203 12.30 22.21 2.35
N GLU A 204 11.50 23.17 1.86
CA GLU A 204 11.43 24.53 2.44
C GLU A 204 10.97 24.51 3.91
N ARG A 205 9.96 23.70 4.22
CA ARG A 205 9.44 23.61 5.59
C ARG A 205 10.43 22.99 6.56
N MET A 206 11.27 22.07 6.09
CA MET A 206 12.28 21.41 6.91
C MET A 206 13.53 22.27 7.14
N GLU A 207 13.79 23.32 6.35
CA GLU A 207 14.89 24.27 6.62
C GLU A 207 14.80 24.90 8.01
N ILE A 208 13.57 25.13 8.51
CA ILE A 208 13.34 25.69 9.85
C ILE A 208 13.19 24.63 10.94
N ALA A 209 13.38 23.34 10.63
CA ALA A 209 13.28 22.24 11.59
C ALA A 209 14.18 22.36 12.83
N PRO A 210 15.39 22.99 12.79
CA PRO A 210 16.14 23.26 14.00
C PRO A 210 15.35 24.01 15.09
N ASN A 211 14.34 24.80 14.69
CA ASN A 211 13.47 25.56 15.60
C ASN A 211 12.26 24.77 16.10
N PHE A 212 12.01 23.57 15.60
CA PHE A 212 10.95 22.70 16.10
C PHE A 212 11.29 22.17 17.50
N SER A 213 10.30 21.64 18.20
CA SER A 213 10.53 21.04 19.52
C SER A 213 11.36 19.77 19.41
N ALA A 214 12.31 19.57 20.33
CA ALA A 214 13.07 18.33 20.42
C ALA A 214 12.15 17.14 20.72
N PHE A 215 12.38 16.00 20.06
CA PHE A 215 11.58 14.79 20.25
C PHE A 215 12.37 13.74 21.06
N LEU A 216 12.59 14.04 22.34
CA LEU A 216 13.53 13.31 23.19
C LEU A 216 13.12 11.85 23.47
N ASP A 217 11.84 11.54 23.39
CA ASP A 217 11.24 10.25 23.71
C ASP A 217 10.68 9.51 22.49
N ALA A 218 11.12 9.90 21.29
CA ALA A 218 10.76 9.23 20.04
C ALA A 218 11.02 7.72 20.09
N LYS A 219 10.06 6.95 19.60
CA LYS A 219 10.03 5.47 19.59
C LYS A 219 10.03 4.95 18.17
N GLU A 220 10.38 3.68 18.03
CA GLU A 220 10.23 2.96 16.75
C GLU A 220 8.83 3.13 16.18
N GLY A 221 8.76 3.48 14.89
CA GLY A 221 7.53 3.77 14.17
C GLY A 221 7.15 5.25 14.13
N ASP A 222 7.63 6.09 15.05
CA ASP A 222 7.28 7.51 15.10
C ASP A 222 7.79 8.28 13.87
N LEU A 223 7.00 9.25 13.42
CA LEU A 223 7.41 10.22 12.41
C LEU A 223 8.05 11.44 13.09
N CYS A 224 9.17 11.90 12.55
CA CYS A 224 9.96 12.99 13.10
C CYS A 224 10.67 13.80 12.01
N GLY A 225 11.16 14.98 12.35
CA GLY A 225 12.21 15.64 11.60
C GLY A 225 13.55 15.15 12.10
N ALA A 226 14.43 14.70 11.22
CA ALA A 226 15.73 14.15 11.57
C ALA A 226 16.84 14.88 10.80
N LEU A 227 17.96 15.13 11.48
CA LEU A 227 19.17 15.65 10.85
C LEU A 227 19.88 14.53 10.09
N PHE A 228 20.13 14.72 8.80
CA PHE A 228 21.05 13.88 8.06
C PHE A 228 22.47 14.45 8.19
N LYS A 229 23.36 13.69 8.80
CA LYS A 229 24.70 14.17 9.18
C LYS A 229 25.62 14.40 7.97
N ASP A 230 25.38 13.71 6.86
CA ASP A 230 26.26 13.76 5.70
C ASP A 230 26.16 15.08 4.93
N ASP A 231 24.98 15.70 4.91
CA ASP A 231 24.74 16.99 4.26
C ASP A 231 24.38 18.13 5.22
N GLY A 232 24.09 17.81 6.49
CA GLY A 232 23.72 18.78 7.52
C GLY A 232 22.29 19.33 7.39
N MET A 233 21.44 18.69 6.58
CA MET A 233 20.08 19.12 6.29
C MET A 233 19.06 18.29 7.08
N TRP A 234 17.86 18.85 7.25
CA TRP A 234 16.77 18.23 7.99
C TRP A 234 15.73 17.64 7.05
N TYR A 235 15.21 16.47 7.41
CA TYR A 235 14.30 15.70 6.56
C TYR A 235 13.21 15.04 7.40
N ARG A 236 12.05 14.77 6.78
CA ARG A 236 11.04 13.94 7.43
C ARG A 236 11.51 12.49 7.44
N ALA A 237 11.34 11.84 8.58
CA ALA A 237 11.86 10.52 8.80
C ALA A 237 10.95 9.68 9.69
N ARG A 238 11.05 8.36 9.53
CA ARG A 238 10.48 7.36 10.43
C ARG A 238 11.59 6.79 11.29
N VAL A 239 11.37 6.71 12.60
CA VAL A 239 12.28 6.02 13.52
C VAL A 239 12.19 4.52 13.26
N LEU A 240 13.33 3.89 12.99
CA LEU A 240 13.46 2.45 12.80
C LEU A 240 13.87 1.74 14.09
N SER A 241 14.76 2.36 14.85
CA SER A 241 15.21 1.85 16.15
C SER A 241 15.91 2.94 16.94
N ARG A 242 16.08 2.70 18.23
CA ARG A 242 16.83 3.58 19.12
C ARG A 242 17.73 2.76 20.02
N ASP A 243 19.01 3.09 20.01
CA ASP A 243 20.02 2.54 20.91
C ASP A 243 20.74 3.67 21.64
N ASN A 244 20.38 3.89 22.90
CA ASN A 244 20.85 5.02 23.72
C ASN A 244 20.55 6.38 23.05
N ASP A 245 21.62 7.09 22.65
CA ASP A 245 21.58 8.40 22.00
C ASP A 245 21.59 8.29 20.46
N GLU A 246 21.77 7.09 19.90
CA GLU A 246 21.74 6.88 18.45
C GLU A 246 20.37 6.36 18.00
N ILE A 247 19.77 7.06 17.04
CA ILE A 247 18.46 6.80 16.48
C ILE A 247 18.65 6.42 15.02
N SER A 248 18.28 5.20 14.66
CA SER A 248 18.21 4.79 13.26
C SER A 248 16.91 5.29 12.65
N VAL A 249 17.00 5.93 11.50
CA VAL A 249 15.86 6.54 10.81
C VAL A 249 15.85 6.20 9.32
N GLN A 250 14.66 6.19 8.73
CA GLN A 250 14.45 6.17 7.28
C GLN A 250 13.84 7.49 6.84
N PHE A 251 14.44 8.16 5.86
CA PHE A 251 13.89 9.39 5.30
C PHE A 251 12.73 9.06 4.36
N ILE A 252 11.50 9.29 4.80
CA ILE A 252 10.28 8.81 4.12
C ILE A 252 10.04 9.45 2.76
N ASP A 253 10.73 10.55 2.48
CA ASP A 253 10.63 11.27 1.21
C ASP A 253 11.69 10.84 0.19
N TYR A 254 12.70 10.07 0.60
CA TYR A 254 13.85 9.68 -0.24
C TYR A 254 14.13 8.17 -0.24
N GLY A 255 13.84 7.48 0.87
CA GLY A 255 13.96 6.03 1.04
C GLY A 255 15.24 5.55 1.72
N ASN A 256 16.31 6.37 1.73
CA ASN A 256 17.57 6.02 2.38
C ASN A 256 17.45 6.05 3.91
N THR A 257 18.32 5.28 4.56
CA THR A 257 18.43 5.21 6.02
C THR A 257 19.69 5.88 6.53
N SER A 258 19.65 6.40 7.75
CA SER A 258 20.82 6.96 8.42
C SER A 258 20.70 6.81 9.95
N THR A 259 21.78 7.14 10.66
CA THR A 259 21.75 7.27 12.12
C THR A 259 21.93 8.73 12.53
N THR A 260 21.17 9.14 13.54
CA THR A 260 21.20 10.50 14.07
C THR A 260 20.98 10.50 15.58
N ASP A 261 21.43 11.54 16.25
CA ASP A 261 21.16 11.85 17.66
C ASP A 261 20.20 13.05 17.80
N GLU A 262 19.78 13.62 16.67
CA GLU A 262 18.96 14.83 16.63
C GLU A 262 17.65 14.61 15.87
N VAL A 263 16.57 14.54 16.64
CA VAL A 263 15.20 14.46 16.12
C VAL A 263 14.31 15.58 16.68
N ARG A 264 13.29 15.94 15.90
CA ARG A 264 12.35 17.03 16.16
C ARG A 264 10.92 16.57 15.92
N VAL A 265 9.99 17.13 16.68
CA VAL A 265 8.55 16.91 16.48
C VAL A 265 8.14 17.60 15.20
N LEU A 266 7.51 16.87 14.28
CA LEU A 266 6.97 17.47 13.06
C LEU A 266 5.71 18.29 13.39
N PRO A 267 5.55 19.49 12.79
CA PRO A 267 4.28 20.19 12.82
C PRO A 267 3.22 19.39 12.04
N THR A 268 1.95 19.60 12.39
CA THR A 268 0.81 18.81 11.90
C THR A 268 0.73 18.72 10.38
N ASP A 269 0.99 19.83 9.68
CA ASP A 269 0.99 19.90 8.21
C ASP A 269 2.02 18.96 7.56
N LEU A 270 3.17 18.79 8.20
CA LEU A 270 4.21 17.84 7.75
C LEU A 270 3.96 16.41 8.23
N LEU A 271 3.27 16.23 9.35
CA LEU A 271 2.96 14.92 9.92
C LEU A 271 1.86 14.20 9.12
N GLU A 272 0.85 14.93 8.67
CA GLU A 272 -0.31 14.40 7.93
C GLU A 272 0.02 14.09 6.46
N MET A 273 1.10 14.67 5.91
CA MET A 273 1.49 14.41 4.54
C MET A 273 2.10 13.01 4.38
N PRO A 274 1.65 12.18 3.42
CA PRO A 274 2.28 10.89 3.15
C PRO A 274 3.76 11.02 2.78
N GLY A 275 4.55 9.98 3.02
CA GLY A 275 5.92 9.90 2.49
C GLY A 275 5.90 9.97 0.97
N ILE A 276 6.83 10.74 0.40
CA ILE A 276 6.90 10.97 -1.06
C ILE A 276 7.54 9.80 -1.80
N ALA A 277 8.45 9.08 -1.14
CA ALA A 277 9.15 7.96 -1.76
C ALA A 277 8.33 6.66 -1.66
N GLU A 278 8.29 5.89 -2.75
CA GLU A 278 7.60 4.61 -2.82
C GLU A 278 8.61 3.45 -2.88
N HIS A 279 8.47 2.46 -1.99
CA HIS A 279 9.32 1.28 -1.95
C HIS A 279 8.95 0.29 -3.07
N CYS A 280 9.94 -0.04 -3.91
CA CYS A 280 9.74 -0.74 -5.16
C CYS A 280 10.75 -1.87 -5.40
N SER A 281 10.34 -2.79 -6.27
CA SER A 281 11.17 -3.84 -6.84
C SER A 281 10.87 -4.02 -8.32
N LEU A 282 11.88 -4.42 -9.10
CA LEU A 282 11.72 -4.81 -10.49
C LEU A 282 11.30 -6.28 -10.58
N THR A 283 10.54 -6.60 -11.62
CA THR A 283 10.21 -7.99 -11.94
C THR A 283 11.47 -8.72 -12.42
N ILE A 284 11.71 -9.91 -11.88
CA ILE A 284 12.80 -10.78 -12.38
C ILE A 284 12.32 -11.45 -13.68
N PRO A 285 13.02 -11.29 -14.81
CA PRO A 285 12.72 -12.03 -16.04
C PRO A 285 12.85 -13.54 -15.84
N GLU A 286 12.01 -14.34 -16.49
CA GLU A 286 11.93 -15.81 -16.29
C GLU A 286 13.26 -16.55 -16.41
N GLU A 287 14.19 -16.03 -17.22
CA GLU A 287 15.49 -16.65 -17.49
C GLU A 287 16.58 -16.28 -16.48
N ILE A 288 16.26 -15.40 -15.53
CA ILE A 288 17.12 -15.04 -14.41
C ILE A 288 16.50 -15.63 -13.14
N ASN A 289 17.27 -16.39 -12.35
CA ASN A 289 16.78 -16.93 -11.09
C ASN A 289 17.00 -15.99 -9.89
N LYS A 290 17.96 -15.05 -10.01
CA LYS A 290 18.24 -13.99 -9.03
C LYS A 290 19.02 -12.85 -9.70
N TRP A 291 18.84 -11.63 -9.21
CA TRP A 291 19.72 -10.52 -9.57
C TRP A 291 21.16 -10.78 -9.11
N SER A 292 22.12 -10.70 -10.04
CA SER A 292 23.55 -10.80 -9.73
C SER A 292 24.12 -9.47 -9.19
N GLU A 293 25.32 -9.49 -8.61
CA GLU A 293 26.03 -8.27 -8.19
C GLU A 293 26.28 -7.30 -9.36
N ASN A 294 26.53 -7.85 -10.55
CA ASN A 294 26.66 -7.07 -11.77
C ASN A 294 25.32 -6.46 -12.22
N ASN A 295 24.20 -7.17 -12.06
CA ASN A 295 22.89 -6.55 -12.29
C ASN A 295 22.66 -5.37 -11.34
N CYS A 296 23.05 -5.49 -10.07
CA CYS A 296 22.95 -4.37 -9.12
C CYS A 296 23.81 -3.19 -9.56
N SER A 297 25.05 -3.45 -9.98
CA SER A 297 25.98 -2.42 -10.43
C SER A 297 25.51 -1.71 -11.71
N GLU A 298 25.00 -2.46 -12.68
CA GLU A 298 24.42 -1.89 -13.90
C GLU A 298 23.15 -1.10 -13.63
N PHE A 299 22.29 -1.58 -12.72
CA PHE A 299 21.10 -0.82 -12.33
C PHE A 299 21.49 0.49 -11.64
N LEU A 300 22.43 0.47 -10.70
CA LEU A 300 22.93 1.68 -10.05
C LEU A 300 23.53 2.67 -11.06
N ARG A 301 24.26 2.16 -12.07
CA ARG A 301 24.79 2.97 -13.18
C ARG A 301 23.67 3.62 -14.01
N LEU A 302 22.59 2.89 -14.28
CA LEU A 302 21.42 3.42 -14.99
C LEU A 302 20.67 4.47 -14.16
N VAL A 303 20.53 4.23 -12.86
CA VAL A 303 19.91 5.18 -11.91
C VAL A 303 20.64 6.51 -11.90
N GLY A 304 21.97 6.51 -12.10
CA GLY A 304 22.73 7.73 -12.34
C GLY A 304 22.67 8.71 -11.16
N GLY A 305 22.70 8.21 -9.92
CA GLY A 305 22.60 9.04 -8.73
C GLY A 305 21.22 9.70 -8.52
N GLY A 306 20.19 9.19 -9.18
CA GLY A 306 18.82 9.71 -9.08
C GLY A 306 18.47 10.78 -10.11
N GLU A 307 19.38 11.09 -11.03
CA GLU A 307 19.15 12.09 -12.09
C GLU A 307 18.42 11.49 -13.32
N THR A 308 18.41 10.17 -13.45
CA THR A 308 17.79 9.50 -14.60
C THR A 308 16.27 9.43 -14.46
N GLU A 309 15.56 10.00 -15.44
CA GLU A 309 14.11 9.89 -15.58
C GLU A 309 13.73 8.55 -16.23
N PHE A 310 12.81 7.81 -15.60
CA PHE A 310 12.26 6.56 -16.09
C PHE A 310 10.76 6.68 -16.32
N GLN A 311 10.24 5.87 -17.24
CA GLN A 311 8.81 5.62 -17.35
C GLN A 311 8.46 4.37 -16.54
N MET A 312 7.54 4.50 -15.59
CA MET A 312 7.09 3.42 -14.72
C MET A 312 5.77 2.84 -15.23
N LYS A 313 5.65 1.53 -15.08
CA LYS A 313 4.36 0.80 -15.08
C LYS A 313 4.25 -0.01 -13.79
N LEU A 314 3.11 0.08 -13.13
CA LEU A 314 2.80 -0.77 -11.99
C LEU A 314 2.47 -2.18 -12.46
N VAL A 315 3.15 -3.19 -11.92
CA VAL A 315 2.92 -4.62 -12.22
C VAL A 315 2.07 -5.23 -11.12
N LYS A 316 2.42 -4.97 -9.86
CA LYS A 316 1.68 -5.46 -8.69
C LYS A 316 1.66 -4.40 -7.60
N ASP A 317 0.46 -4.07 -7.13
CA ASP A 317 0.25 -3.26 -5.94
C ASP A 317 0.20 -4.16 -4.71
N ALA A 318 1.21 -4.04 -3.86
CA ALA A 318 1.43 -4.81 -2.65
C ALA A 318 2.30 -3.96 -1.71
N PRO A 319 2.49 -4.35 -0.43
CA PRO A 319 3.30 -3.56 0.51
C PRO A 319 4.69 -3.18 -0.04
N LEU A 320 5.30 -4.07 -0.82
CA LEU A 320 6.39 -3.76 -1.75
C LEU A 320 5.81 -3.71 -3.16
N LYS A 321 5.88 -2.55 -3.82
CA LYS A 321 5.37 -2.39 -5.18
C LYS A 321 6.29 -3.11 -6.16
N VAL A 322 5.72 -3.93 -7.03
CA VAL A 322 6.46 -4.50 -8.16
C VAL A 322 6.16 -3.62 -9.37
N ILE A 323 7.20 -3.04 -9.94
CA ILE A 323 7.09 -2.12 -11.07
C ILE A 323 7.93 -2.61 -12.25
N SER A 324 7.64 -2.06 -13.42
CA SER A 324 8.54 -2.12 -14.57
C SER A 324 9.01 -0.73 -14.95
N LEU A 325 10.33 -0.55 -15.02
CA LEU A 325 10.97 0.70 -15.44
C LEU A 325 11.36 0.62 -16.91
N HIS A 326 11.13 1.70 -17.65
CA HIS A 326 11.58 1.84 -19.03
C HIS A 326 12.50 3.06 -19.15
N TYR A 327 13.65 2.88 -19.79
CA TYR A 327 14.61 3.94 -20.08
C TYR A 327 14.77 4.07 -21.60
N ASN A 328 14.53 5.26 -22.15
CA ASN A 328 14.52 5.51 -23.60
C ASN A 328 13.64 4.53 -24.41
N GLY A 329 12.52 4.09 -23.82
CA GLY A 329 11.57 3.15 -24.43
C GLY A 329 11.90 1.67 -24.26
N GLU A 330 13.08 1.33 -23.71
CA GLU A 330 13.51 -0.05 -23.46
C GLU A 330 13.24 -0.45 -21.99
N PRO A 331 12.67 -1.64 -21.72
CA PRO A 331 12.50 -2.13 -20.34
C PRO A 331 13.85 -2.39 -19.67
N VAL A 332 14.04 -1.82 -18.48
CA VAL A 332 15.28 -1.92 -17.70
C VAL A 332 15.56 -3.37 -17.32
N GLU A 333 14.54 -4.18 -17.03
CA GLU A 333 14.69 -5.59 -16.68
C GLU A 333 15.34 -6.38 -17.82
N LEU A 334 15.03 -6.03 -19.07
CA LEU A 334 15.63 -6.65 -20.25
C LEU A 334 17.07 -6.16 -20.49
N MET A 335 17.35 -4.88 -20.21
CA MET A 335 18.71 -4.36 -20.24
C MET A 335 19.61 -5.10 -19.23
N LEU A 336 19.11 -5.33 -18.02
CA LEU A 336 19.82 -6.09 -16.98
C LEU A 336 19.93 -7.58 -17.33
N LYS A 337 18.91 -8.17 -17.96
CA LYS A 337 18.99 -9.56 -18.45
C LYS A 337 20.13 -9.76 -19.45
N GLN A 338 20.30 -8.83 -20.38
CA GLN A 338 21.38 -8.91 -21.36
C GLN A 338 22.77 -8.84 -20.71
N SER A 339 22.93 -8.08 -19.61
CA SER A 339 24.20 -8.07 -18.88
C SER A 339 24.45 -9.41 -18.17
N TYR A 340 23.43 -10.01 -17.55
CA TYR A 340 23.52 -11.31 -16.89
C TYR A 340 23.94 -12.44 -17.85
N LEU A 341 23.32 -12.51 -19.04
CA LEU A 341 23.61 -13.56 -20.02
C LEU A 341 25.03 -13.47 -20.60
N LYS A 342 25.61 -12.26 -20.67
CA LYS A 342 27.01 -12.08 -21.10
C LYS A 342 28.03 -12.56 -20.08
N GLU A 343 27.67 -12.65 -18.80
CA GLU A 343 28.55 -13.17 -17.75
C GLU A 343 28.48 -14.69 -17.63
N SER A 344 27.32 -15.27 -17.95
CA SER A 344 27.04 -16.69 -17.75
C SER A 344 27.50 -17.59 -18.91
N GLY A 345 27.92 -16.99 -20.03
CA GLY A 345 28.47 -17.68 -21.20
C GLY A 345 29.94 -17.35 -21.39
#